data_AF-A0A9E0J4D3-F1
#
_entry.id   AF-A0A9E0J4D3-F1
#
_cell.length_a   1.000
_cell.length_b   1.000
_cell.length_c   1.000
_cell.angle_alpha   90.00
_cell.angle_beta   90.00
_cell.angle_gamma   90.00
#
_symmetry.space_group_name_H-M   'P 1'
#
loop_
_entity.id
_entity.type
_entity.pdbx_description
1 polymer ?
#
loop_
_entity_poly.entity_id
_entity_poly.type
_entity_poly.pdbx_seq_one_letter_code
_entity_poly.pdbx_strand_id
1 'polypeptide(L)'
;MKKPAHRNPAAQPLRYHVQGSDGLYRPIPFLFVTDRMHQEIVEERQRILDLLPEQRRERQRKLLERYDPQHSSSAFNAMLRMFNPRAGQ
;
A
#
# COMPACT_ATOMS: atom_id res chain seq x y z
N MET A 1 -14.80 -22.16 -15.68
CA MET A 1 -14.66 -22.41 -14.22
C MET A 1 -13.41 -21.72 -13.71
N LYS A 2 -13.52 -20.62 -12.96
CA LYS A 2 -12.36 -19.95 -12.33
C LYS A 2 -12.17 -20.59 -10.95
N LYS A 3 -11.08 -21.33 -10.73
CA LYS A 3 -10.75 -21.93 -9.42
C LYS A 3 -10.58 -20.80 -8.40
N PRO A 4 -11.24 -20.83 -7.23
CA PRO A 4 -10.97 -19.86 -6.18
C PRO A 4 -9.57 -20.15 -5.65
N ALA A 5 -8.70 -19.15 -5.72
CA ALA A 5 -7.39 -19.20 -5.08
C ALA A 5 -7.58 -19.54 -3.59
N HIS A 6 -6.79 -20.49 -3.10
CA HIS A 6 -6.82 -20.99 -1.73
C HIS A 6 -6.66 -19.82 -0.75
N ARG A 7 -7.79 -19.35 -0.19
CA ARG A 7 -7.81 -18.26 0.79
C ARG A 7 -7.41 -18.84 2.13
N ASN A 8 -6.14 -18.70 2.49
CA ASN A 8 -5.65 -19.04 3.82
C ASN A 8 -6.32 -18.13 4.86
N PRO A 9 -7.14 -18.65 5.79
CA PRO A 9 -7.95 -17.85 6.70
C PRO A 9 -7.14 -17.08 7.77
N ALA A 10 -5.83 -17.34 7.89
CA ALA A 10 -4.92 -16.62 8.80
C ALA A 10 -4.31 -15.34 8.18
N ALA A 11 -4.43 -15.12 6.88
CA ALA A 11 -3.91 -13.93 6.22
C ALA A 11 -5.01 -12.87 6.15
N GLN A 12 -4.91 -11.82 6.97
CA GLN A 12 -5.76 -10.64 6.82
C GLN A 12 -5.71 -10.17 5.35
N PRO A 13 -6.86 -9.90 4.72
CA PRO A 13 -6.88 -9.49 3.32
C PRO A 13 -6.07 -8.21 3.13
N LEU A 14 -5.27 -8.16 2.06
CA LEU A 14 -4.55 -6.95 1.67
C LEU A 14 -5.57 -5.89 1.25
N ARG A 15 -5.47 -4.70 1.84
CA ARG A 15 -6.41 -3.58 1.66
C ARG A 15 -5.88 -2.53 0.68
N TYR A 16 -4.57 -2.41 0.56
CA TYR A 16 -3.90 -1.33 -0.18
C TYR A 16 -3.20 -1.82 -1.45
N HIS A 17 -3.13 -3.14 -1.66
CA HIS A 17 -2.54 -3.73 -2.85
C HIS A 17 -3.45 -4.80 -3.46
N VAL A 18 -3.45 -4.84 -4.79
CA VAL A 18 -4.16 -5.86 -5.58
C VAL A 18 -3.17 -6.81 -6.21
N GLN A 19 -3.45 -8.11 -6.16
CA GLN A 19 -2.64 -9.10 -6.86
C GLN A 19 -3.01 -9.10 -8.35
N GLY A 20 -2.01 -8.93 -9.22
CA GLY A 20 -2.17 -9.08 -10.65
C GLY A 20 -2.11 -10.54 -11.10
N SER A 21 -2.41 -10.76 -12.39
CA SER A 21 -2.32 -12.09 -13.01
C SER A 21 -0.91 -12.68 -13.03
N ASP A 22 0.12 -11.83 -12.93
CA ASP A 22 1.52 -12.21 -12.80
C ASP A 22 1.89 -12.67 -11.37
N GLY A 23 0.95 -12.62 -10.42
CA GLY A 23 1.16 -12.95 -9.02
C GLY A 23 1.89 -11.86 -8.23
N LEU A 24 2.18 -10.71 -8.85
CA LEU A 24 2.78 -9.54 -8.21
C LEU A 24 1.68 -8.60 -7.71
N TYR A 25 1.98 -7.89 -6.63
CA TYR A 25 1.05 -6.97 -6.00
C TYR A 25 1.28 -5.54 -6.49
N ARG A 26 0.21 -4.83 -6.83
CA ARG A 26 0.25 -3.45 -7.30
C ARG A 26 -0.45 -2.54 -6.30
N PRO A 27 0.11 -1.36 -6.00
CA PRO A 27 -0.52 -0.41 -5.09
C PRO A 27 -1.84 0.10 -5.68
N ILE A 28 -2.85 0.26 -4.82
CA ILE A 28 -4.06 1.03 -5.13
C ILE A 28 -3.73 2.50 -4.89
N PRO A 29 -3.84 3.39 -5.89
CA PRO A 29 -3.51 4.79 -5.71
C PRO A 29 -4.61 5.50 -4.90
N PHE A 30 -4.23 6.08 -3.77
CA PHE A 30 -5.09 6.95 -2.98
C PHE A 30 -4.68 8.42 -3.17
N LEU A 31 -5.68 9.29 -3.39
CA LEU A 31 -5.46 10.73 -3.45
C LEU A 31 -5.10 11.31 -2.08
N PHE A 32 -5.71 10.77 -1.03
CA PHE A 32 -5.50 11.18 0.35
C PHE A 32 -5.07 9.98 1.18
N VAL A 33 -3.93 10.11 1.85
CA VAL A 33 -3.37 9.08 2.74
C VAL A 33 -3.18 9.73 4.10
N THR A 34 -3.80 9.17 5.13
CA THR A 34 -3.54 9.59 6.52
C THR A 34 -2.26 8.93 7.03
N ASP A 35 -1.68 9.45 8.11
CA ASP A 35 -0.48 8.84 8.71
C ASP A 35 -0.71 7.38 9.14
N ARG A 36 -1.91 7.08 9.65
CA ARG A 36 -2.32 5.71 9.96
C ARG A 36 -2.36 4.84 8.71
N MET A 37 -2.95 5.31 7.62
CA MET A 37 -2.97 4.57 6.36
C MET A 37 -1.56 4.35 5.83
N HIS A 38 -0.67 5.34 5.95
CA HIS A 38 0.73 5.19 5.55
C HIS A 38 1.41 4.05 6.32
N GLN A 39 1.26 3.99 7.64
CA GLN A 39 1.78 2.89 8.46
C GLN A 39 1.21 1.53 8.04
N GLU A 40 -0.11 1.44 7.86
CA GLU A 40 -0.76 0.19 7.43
C GLU A 40 -0.30 -0.24 6.02
N ILE A 41 -0.04 0.70 5.11
CA ILE A 41 0.51 0.42 3.77
C ILE A 41 1.93 -0.17 3.88
N VAL A 42 2.78 0.39 4.76
CA VAL A 42 4.15 -0.10 4.97
C VAL A 42 4.14 -1.52 5.55
N GLU A 43 3.32 -1.78 6.57
CA GLU A 43 3.15 -3.12 7.15
C GLU A 43 2.64 -4.12 6.12
N GLU A 44 1.71 -3.70 5.25
CA GLU A 44 1.21 -4.54 4.17
C GLU A 44 2.27 -4.86 3.12
N ARG A 45 3.13 -3.90 2.77
CA ARG A 45 4.26 -4.12 1.86
C ARG A 45 5.23 -5.16 2.41
N GLN A 46 5.53 -5.12 3.69
CA GLN A 46 6.39 -6.12 4.32
C GLN A 46 5.77 -7.52 4.22
N ARG A 47 4.48 -7.66 4.56
CA ARG A 47 3.75 -8.92 4.41
C ARG A 47 3.78 -9.44 2.96
N ILE A 48 3.62 -8.56 1.97
CA ILE A 48 3.72 -8.93 0.56
C ILE A 48 5.10 -9.49 0.21
N LEU A 49 6.18 -8.88 0.71
CA LEU A 49 7.54 -9.35 0.47
C LEU A 49 7.81 -10.68 1.16
N ASP A 50 7.28 -10.89 2.37
CA ASP A 50 7.41 -12.14 3.12
C ASP A 50 6.65 -13.31 2.46
N LEU A 51 5.57 -13.02 1.74
CA LEU A 51 4.77 -14.00 1.00
C LEU A 51 5.41 -14.43 -0.33
N LEU A 52 6.40 -13.69 -0.84
CA LEU A 52 6.98 -13.95 -2.16
C LEU A 52 8.32 -14.69 -2.06
N PRO A 53 8.59 -15.65 -2.98
CA PRO A 53 9.91 -16.25 -3.12
C PRO A 53 10.99 -15.20 -3.41
N GLU A 54 12.21 -15.43 -2.93
CA GLU A 54 13.32 -14.45 -3.03
C GLU A 54 13.54 -13.90 -4.44
N GLN A 55 13.47 -14.78 -5.43
CA GLN A 55 13.64 -14.46 -6.85
C GLN A 55 12.63 -13.42 -7.37
N ARG A 56 11.47 -13.29 -6.69
CA ARG A 56 10.40 -12.34 -7.06
C ARG A 56 10.37 -11.12 -6.15
N ARG A 57 11.04 -11.13 -4.99
CA ARG A 57 11.07 -10.02 -4.03
C ARG A 57 11.65 -8.75 -4.64
N GLU A 58 12.73 -8.85 -5.40
CA GLU A 58 13.35 -7.68 -6.04
C GLU A 58 12.41 -7.02 -7.06
N ARG A 59 11.74 -7.83 -7.88
CA ARG A 59 10.76 -7.33 -8.85
C ARG A 59 9.55 -6.71 -8.16
N GLN A 60 9.10 -7.31 -7.05
CA GLN A 60 8.02 -6.76 -6.24
C GLN A 60 8.42 -5.42 -5.61
N ARG A 61 9.62 -5.31 -5.04
CA ARG A 61 10.12 -4.06 -4.43
C ARG A 61 10.10 -2.90 -5.43
N LYS A 62 10.62 -3.13 -6.64
CA LYS A 62 10.58 -2.13 -7.73
C LYS A 62 9.17 -1.73 -8.15
N LEU A 63 8.17 -2.60 -8.00
CA LEU A 63 6.77 -2.24 -8.27
C LEU A 63 6.17 -1.40 -7.15
N LEU A 64 6.49 -1.73 -5.89
CA LEU A 64 6.02 -1.00 -4.72
C LEU A 64 6.59 0.43 -4.67
N GLU A 65 7.85 0.61 -5.10
CA GLU A 65 8.51 1.92 -5.18
C GLU A 65 7.87 2.88 -6.19
N ARG A 66 7.09 2.39 -7.17
CA ARG A 66 6.42 3.24 -8.16
C ARG A 66 5.32 4.13 -7.57
N TYR A 67 4.86 3.81 -6.37
CA TYR A 67 3.89 4.60 -5.64
C TYR A 67 4.49 4.96 -4.29
N ASP A 68 4.69 6.26 -4.06
CA ASP A 68 5.06 6.77 -2.77
C ASP A 68 3.81 7.31 -2.03
N PRO A 69 3.27 6.57 -1.05
CA PRO A 69 2.13 7.03 -0.26
C PRO A 69 2.44 8.29 0.57
N GLN A 70 3.72 8.59 0.84
CA GLN A 70 4.13 9.77 1.59
C GLN A 70 3.90 11.07 0.80
N HIS A 71 4.04 11.03 -0.53
CA HIS A 71 3.70 12.18 -1.38
C HIS A 71 2.21 12.54 -1.27
N SER A 72 1.32 11.55 -1.32
CA SER A 72 -0.12 11.76 -1.15
C SER A 72 -0.48 12.25 0.26
N SER A 73 0.15 11.71 1.31
CA SER A 73 -0.05 12.18 2.68
C SER A 73 0.42 13.63 2.86
N SER A 74 1.59 13.97 2.33
CA SER A 74 2.15 15.32 2.42
C SER A 74 1.30 16.35 1.69
N ALA A 75 0.80 16.01 0.49
CA ALA A 75 -0.11 16.87 -0.26
C ALA A 75 -1.44 17.10 0.48
N PHE A 76 -2.00 16.05 1.09
CA PHE A 76 -3.22 16.16 1.89
C PHE A 76 -3.02 17.05 3.13
N ASN A 77 -1.96 16.82 3.89
CA ASN A 77 -1.63 17.61 5.07
C ASN A 77 -1.36 19.08 4.71
N ALA A 78 -0.70 19.34 3.58
CA ALA A 78 -0.52 20.71 3.06
C ALA A 78 -1.87 21.37 2.74
N MET A 79 -2.80 20.64 2.10
CA MET A 79 -4.15 21.12 1.83
C MET A 79 -4.89 21.46 3.13
N LEU A 80 -4.87 20.57 4.13
CA LEU A 80 -5.53 20.82 5.42
C LEU A 80 -4.99 22.07 6.13
N ARG A 81 -3.67 22.31 6.06
CA ARG A 81 -3.03 23.51 6.64
C ARG A 81 -3.50 24.81 5.97
N MET A 82 -3.80 24.78 4.66
CA MET A 82 -4.35 25.95 3.97
C MET A 82 -5.76 26.32 4.47
N PHE A 83 -6.57 25.31 4.82
CA PHE A 83 -7.94 25.53 5.30
C PHE A 83 -8.03 25.75 6.82
N ASN A 84 -6.99 25.43 7.59
CA ASN A 84 -6.98 25.65 9.04
C ASN A 84 -5.60 26.12 9.56
N PRO A 85 -5.22 27.40 9.32
CA PRO A 85 -3.90 27.93 9.63
C PRO A 85 -3.58 28.03 11.14
N ARG A 86 -4.54 27.76 12.02
CA ARG A 86 -4.39 27.85 13.49
C ARG A 86 -4.20 26.51 14.20
N ALA A 87 -4.20 25.37 13.50
CA ALA A 87 -4.06 24.04 14.12
C ALA A 87 -2.64 23.70 14.61
N GLY A 88 -1.78 24.70 14.81
CA GLY A 88 -0.40 24.56 15.26
C GLY A 88 0.07 25.67 16.20
N GLN A 89 -0.86 26.34 16.90
CA GLN A 89 -0.55 27.17 18.08
C GLN A 89 -1.03 26.48 19.35
#